data_AF-A0ABD1ELG2-F1
#
_entry.id   AF-A0ABD1ELG2-F1
#
_cell.length_a   1.000
_cell.length_b   1.000
_cell.length_c   1.000
_cell.angle_alpha   90.00
_cell.angle_beta   90.00
_cell.angle_gamma   90.00
#
_symmetry.space_group_name_H-M   'P 1'
#
loop_
_entity.id
_entity.type
_entity.pdbx_description
1 polymer ?
#
loop_
_entity_poly.entity_id
_entity_poly.type
_entity_poly.pdbx_seq_one_letter_code
_entity_poly.pdbx_strand_id
1 'polypeptide(L)' 'MSMSSSESDTEVNIRCATPEYKKRRRGESSQKQKHRAQNYRIEWESMPDFKGWLSVGKDIKKAHCRACDIDLNPKKRKLT' A
#
# COMPACT_ATOMS: atom_id res chain seq x y z
N MET A 1 -6.78 0.76 65.01
CA MET A 1 -5.79 1.57 64.28
C MET A 1 -6.08 1.45 62.81
N SER A 2 -6.53 2.54 62.20
CA SER A 2 -6.79 2.66 60.77
C SER A 2 -5.46 2.75 60.01
N MET A 3 -5.38 2.14 58.83
CA MET A 3 -4.46 2.57 57.78
C MET A 3 -5.23 2.63 56.47
N SER A 4 -5.61 3.84 56.09
CA SER A 4 -6.07 4.21 54.75
C SER A 4 -4.87 4.75 53.97
N SER A 5 -4.70 4.32 52.72
CA SER A 5 -3.96 5.01 51.63
C SER A 5 -4.26 4.19 50.36
N SER A 6 -5.18 4.58 49.48
CA SER A 6 -5.14 5.69 48.53
C SER A 6 -4.13 5.47 47.37
N GLU A 7 -4.64 5.71 46.15
CA GLU A 7 -3.97 6.13 44.90
C GLU A 7 -3.37 5.00 44.04
N SER A 8 -4.02 4.52 42.96
CA SER A 8 -4.16 5.10 41.61
C SER A 8 -2.84 5.46 40.93
N ASP A 9 -2.41 4.65 39.96
CA ASP A 9 -1.77 5.18 38.74
C ASP A 9 -1.83 4.18 37.59
N THR A 10 -2.66 4.50 36.60
CA THR A 10 -2.64 3.90 35.26
C THR A 10 -1.47 4.50 34.48
N GLU A 11 -0.23 4.21 34.88
CA GLU A 11 0.94 4.56 34.08
C GLU A 11 1.36 3.37 33.22
N VAL A 12 0.83 3.31 32.00
CA VAL A 12 1.49 2.58 30.93
C VAL A 12 2.83 3.29 30.68
N ASN A 13 3.88 2.78 31.29
CA ASN A 13 5.25 3.28 31.18
C ASN A 13 5.73 3.17 29.72
N ILE A 14 5.49 4.22 28.90
CA ILE A 14 5.94 4.33 27.50
C ILE A 14 7.45 4.66 27.48
N ARG A 15 8.29 3.83 28.10
CA ARG A 15 9.74 3.92 27.92
C ARG A 15 10.15 3.21 26.65
N CYS A 16 10.66 3.98 25.70
CA CYS A 16 11.50 3.55 24.58
C CYS A 16 10.97 2.37 23.76
N ALA A 17 9.75 2.48 23.21
CA ALA A 17 9.32 1.53 22.18
C ALA A 17 10.28 1.60 20.99
N THR A 18 10.89 0.47 20.62
CA THR A 18 11.73 0.39 19.42
C THR A 18 10.90 0.81 18.21
N PRO A 19 11.37 1.73 17.35
CA PRO A 19 10.68 2.08 16.11
C PRO A 19 10.48 0.86 15.20
N GLU A 20 9.34 0.77 14.52
CA GLU A 20 9.00 -0.36 13.63
C GLU A 20 10.06 -0.64 12.56
N TYR A 21 10.72 0.39 12.01
CA TYR A 21 11.79 0.19 11.03
C TYR A 21 13.00 -0.56 11.61
N LYS A 22 13.31 -0.41 12.90
CA LYS A 22 14.39 -1.16 13.58
C LYS A 22 13.95 -2.59 13.89
N LYS A 23 12.70 -2.81 14.33
CA LYS A 23 12.13 -4.16 14.52
C LYS A 23 12.15 -4.97 13.22
N ARG A 24 11.76 -4.34 12.11
CA ARG A 24 11.84 -4.90 10.76
C ARG A 24 13.23 -5.37 10.39
N ARG A 25 14.25 -4.55 10.64
CA ARG A 25 15.66 -4.90 10.33
C ARG A 25 16.12 -6.14 11.09
N ARG A 26 15.60 -6.37 12.30
CA ARG A 26 15.92 -7.54 13.14
C ARG A 26 15.01 -8.74 12.90
N GLY A 27 14.04 -8.65 12.00
CA GLY A 27 13.06 -9.72 11.75
C GLY A 27 11.98 -9.85 12.82
N GLU A 28 11.88 -8.87 13.74
CA GLU A 28 10.94 -8.87 14.88
C GLU A 28 9.52 -8.41 14.46
N SER A 29 9.33 -7.96 13.22
CA SER A 29 8.01 -7.53 12.72
C SER A 29 7.44 -8.53 11.72
N SER A 30 6.24 -9.04 12.00
CA SER A 30 5.47 -9.86 11.04
C SER A 30 4.75 -9.02 9.97
N GLN A 31 4.82 -7.69 10.06
CA GLN A 31 4.12 -6.79 9.13
C GLN A 31 4.84 -6.67 7.79
N LYS A 32 4.23 -7.23 6.73
CA LYS A 32 4.67 -7.05 5.35
C LYS A 32 4.27 -5.65 4.86
N GLN A 33 5.15 -4.97 4.12
CA GLN A 33 4.78 -3.71 3.47
C GLN A 33 3.68 -3.97 2.45
N LYS A 34 2.55 -3.28 2.61
CA LYS A 34 1.47 -3.30 1.61
C LYS A 34 1.85 -2.33 0.50
N HIS A 35 1.93 -2.82 -0.74
CA HIS A 35 2.03 -1.94 -1.90
C HIS A 35 0.72 -1.18 -2.07
N ARG A 36 0.81 0.14 -2.29
CA ARG A 36 -0.35 0.98 -2.59
C ARG A 36 -0.97 0.53 -3.91
N ALA A 37 -2.29 0.36 -3.94
CA ALA A 37 -3.01 0.14 -5.18
C ALA A 37 -2.91 1.38 -6.08
N GLN A 38 -2.50 1.19 -7.33
CA GLN A 38 -2.46 2.24 -8.35
C GLN A 38 -3.74 2.17 -9.18
N ASN A 39 -4.32 3.32 -9.48
CA ASN A 39 -5.43 3.46 -10.42
C ASN A 39 -4.89 3.83 -11.81
N TYR A 40 -5.69 3.60 -12.85
CA TYR A 40 -5.43 4.15 -14.17
C TYR A 40 -5.34 5.68 -14.09
N ARG A 41 -4.42 6.25 -14.86
CA ARG A 41 -4.18 7.69 -14.94
C ARG A 41 -4.81 8.24 -16.20
N ILE A 42 -5.81 9.09 -16.05
CA ILE A 42 -6.52 9.70 -17.19
C ILE A 42 -5.57 10.57 -18.01
N GLU A 43 -4.51 11.12 -17.38
CA GLU A 43 -3.47 11.89 -18.06
C GLU A 43 -2.74 11.09 -19.14
N TRP A 44 -2.76 9.75 -19.09
CA TRP A 44 -2.20 8.94 -20.16
C TRP A 44 -2.94 9.12 -21.49
N GLU A 45 -4.22 9.51 -21.47
CA GLU A 45 -4.97 9.73 -22.71
C GLU A 45 -4.61 11.04 -23.41
N SER A 46 -4.03 12.00 -22.68
CA SER A 46 -3.56 13.28 -23.24
C SER A 46 -2.10 13.24 -23.69
N MET A 47 -1.30 12.28 -23.22
CA MET A 47 0.10 12.11 -23.63
C MET A 47 0.19 11.53 -25.04
N PRO A 48 0.95 12.14 -25.97
CA PRO A 48 0.99 11.71 -27.37
C PRO A 48 1.44 10.25 -27.55
N ASP A 49 2.35 9.75 -26.70
CA ASP A 49 2.87 8.39 -26.78
C ASP A 49 1.84 7.30 -26.42
N PHE A 50 0.84 7.67 -25.62
CA PHE A 50 -0.20 6.75 -25.13
C PHE A 50 -1.58 7.06 -25.71
N LYS A 51 -1.76 8.28 -26.22
CA LYS A 51 -2.98 8.75 -26.86
C LYS A 51 -3.31 7.88 -28.06
N GLY A 52 -4.47 7.22 -27.98
CA GLY A 52 -4.93 6.27 -29.00
C GLY A 52 -4.48 4.83 -28.78
N TRP A 53 -3.50 4.59 -27.93
CA TRP A 53 -3.05 3.23 -27.55
C TRP A 53 -3.76 2.74 -26.29
N LEU A 54 -3.93 3.62 -25.30
CA LEU A 54 -4.49 3.27 -24.01
C LEU A 54 -5.86 3.93 -23.77
N SER A 55 -6.69 3.25 -22.99
CA SER A 55 -7.90 3.80 -22.36
C SER A 55 -8.14 3.17 -21.00
N VAL A 56 -9.09 3.72 -20.24
CA VAL A 56 -9.65 3.03 -19.06
C VAL A 56 -10.14 1.64 -19.46
N GLY A 57 -9.69 0.62 -18.73
CA GLY A 57 -10.19 -0.75 -18.87
C GLY A 57 -11.44 -1.02 -18.06
N LYS A 58 -11.91 -2.28 -18.09
CA LYS A 58 -13.12 -2.68 -17.38
C LYS A 58 -13.04 -2.41 -15.87
N ASP A 59 -11.83 -2.53 -15.31
CA ASP A 59 -11.51 -2.10 -13.97
C ASP A 59 -10.76 -0.76 -14.01
N ILE A 60 -11.15 0.20 -13.17
CA ILE A 60 -10.51 1.53 -13.04
C ILE A 60 -9.00 1.45 -12.71
N LYS A 61 -8.53 0.29 -12.24
CA LYS A 61 -7.12 0.04 -11.92
C LYS A 61 -6.31 -0.50 -13.10
N LYS A 62 -6.93 -0.78 -14.23
CA LYS A 62 -6.30 -1.39 -15.40
C LYS A 62 -6.39 -0.43 -16.58
N ALA A 63 -5.33 -0.46 -17.39
CA ALA A 63 -5.34 0.14 -18.71
C ALA A 63 -5.84 -0.90 -19.71
N HIS A 64 -6.62 -0.46 -20.67
CA HIS A 64 -7.01 -1.23 -21.84
C HIS A 64 -6.16 -0.80 -23.03
N CYS A 65 -5.58 -1.76 -23.74
CA CYS A 65 -4.83 -1.53 -24.96
C CYS A 65 -5.78 -1.59 -26.16
N ARG A 66 -5.96 -0.47 -26.86
CA ARG A 66 -6.83 -0.39 -28.04
C ARG A 66 -6.27 -1.11 -29.26
N ALA A 67 -4.95 -1.17 -29.39
CA ALA A 67 -4.29 -1.85 -30.51
C ALA A 67 -4.42 -3.38 -30.42
N CYS A 68 -4.45 -3.93 -29.20
CA CYS A 68 -4.52 -5.37 -28.95
C CYS A 68 -5.89 -5.83 -28.46
N ASP A 69 -6.80 -4.90 -28.16
CA ASP A 69 -8.13 -5.13 -27.57
C ASP A 69 -8.10 -5.99 -26.29
N ILE A 70 -7.15 -5.69 -25.39
CA ILE A 70 -6.97 -6.43 -24.12
C ILE A 70 -6.72 -5.50 -22.93
N ASP A 71 -7.20 -5.92 -21.75
CA ASP A 71 -6.86 -5.28 -20.48
C ASP A 71 -5.44 -5.67 -20.02
N LEU A 72 -4.57 -4.66 -19.90
CA LEU A 72 -3.22 -4.81 -19.39
C LEU A 72 -3.26 -5.15 -17.91
N ASN A 73 -2.74 -6.33 -17.57
CA ASN A 73 -2.67 -6.80 -16.20
C ASN A 73 -1.20 -6.86 -15.74
N PRO A 74 -0.77 -5.98 -14.83
CA PRO A 74 0.64 -5.92 -14.40
C PRO A 74 1.13 -7.21 -13.71
N LYS A 75 0.20 -8.08 -13.28
CA LYS A 75 0.52 -9.37 -12.66
C LYS A 75 0.78 -10.49 -13.67
N LYS A 76 0.46 -10.31 -14.95
CA LYS A 76 0.67 -11.33 -15.99
C LYS A 76 1.98 -11.04 -16.73
N ARG A 77 3.09 -11.58 -16.21
CA ARG A 77 4.31 -11.75 -16.99
C ARG A 77 4.21 -13.10 -17.72
N LYS A 78 3.74 -13.10 -18.96
CA LYS A 78 4.07 -14.17 -19.90
C LYS A 78 4.70 -13.52 -21.12
N LEU A 79 6.03 -13.37 -21.11
CA LEU A 79 6.78 -13.35 -22.36
C LEU A 79 6.71 -14.78 -22.88
N THR A 80 6.06 -14.98 -24.02
CA THR A 80 6.15 -16.22 -24.80
C THR A 80 6.60 -15.82 -26.19
#